data_AF-A0A1Q7GLC6-F1
#
_entry.id   AF-A0A1Q7GLC6-F1
#
_cell.length_a   1.000
_cell.length_b   1.000
_cell.length_c   1.000
_cell.angle_alpha   90.00
_cell.angle_beta   90.00
_cell.angle_gamma   90.00
#
_symmetry.space_group_name_H-M   'P 1'
#
loop_
_entity.id
_entity.type
_entity.pdbx_description
1 polymer ?
#
loop_
_entity_poly.entity_id
_entity_poly.type
_entity_poly.pdbx_seq_one_letter_code
_entity_poly.pdbx_strand_id
1 'polypeptide(L)'
;MDAIFTPPTACARQIDWRFLLPQPEGHPFEHLALMGGSTEIEASILDLGVAQRVSRRLRHGDRADALIVLAGATESLDTAARHLDHNGVLYWEVDRRVPGQFGMTPARALRRVKQHGLNPAAAYWVKPGFPARQMYLPLQAGRAFRWYLDTLYRTPTCRRRMVGTALRALAAAGRGLAAFAPCYAITAVRGTTRPPALIERACMEGLSISHANQPVLLAYGETEWNRIVLLLFDPNASVPTAAIKLPRTPVFNQQVEWEHDILRELSSNLAPPIRRSIPTSALFRWNGLAVSAETCVTGSSLSSRAGPAANDALEDLRLTVAWLASFHRETTIDTVPAREWLTQRLVNGMCADYAATFGLTDAETRLFATLSQRLDVAGPGLLPIVWQHGDFGPPNVYLDRSHVSVIDWETARRGPALADLLYFVTDWSAAAAGRASDTERLEHFESLFCAGSPADALTRAVHGEIAEYMRRVGLPASLFGFLLVYTFLEKALERARRLAKLGRPDAARRAGNRFVAYVGVLAQYAHRLFGEERN
;
A
#
# COMPACT_ATOMS: atom_id res chain seq x y z
N MET A 1 -23.57 -25.37 12.61
CA MET A 1 -24.03 -24.04 13.07
C MET A 1 -22.79 -23.34 13.60
N ASP A 2 -21.95 -22.92 12.67
CA ASP A 2 -20.64 -22.36 13.03
C ASP A 2 -20.84 -20.89 13.33
N ALA A 3 -20.60 -20.54 14.59
CA ALA A 3 -20.60 -19.16 15.05
C ALA A 3 -19.61 -18.38 14.18
N ILE A 4 -20.14 -17.43 13.41
CA ILE A 4 -19.36 -16.38 12.76
C ILE A 4 -18.64 -15.65 13.90
N PHE A 5 -17.38 -16.00 14.10
CA PHE A 5 -16.50 -15.36 15.06
C PHE A 5 -16.20 -13.96 14.52
N THR A 6 -17.07 -13.00 14.82
CA THR A 6 -16.79 -11.59 14.56
C THR A 6 -15.62 -11.21 15.48
N PRO A 7 -14.42 -10.87 14.97
CA PRO A 7 -13.32 -10.54 15.86
C PRO A 7 -13.64 -9.25 16.65
N PRO A 8 -13.11 -9.06 17.88
CA PRO A 8 -13.39 -7.92 18.76
C PRO A 8 -12.86 -6.55 18.25
N THR A 9 -12.63 -6.36 16.96
CA THR A 9 -11.95 -5.16 16.40
C THR A 9 -12.79 -4.46 15.33
N ALA A 10 -14.11 -4.44 15.49
CA ALA A 10 -15.07 -4.01 14.47
C ALA A 10 -14.90 -2.55 14.00
N CYS A 11 -14.12 -1.72 14.69
CA CYS A 11 -13.93 -0.30 14.39
C CYS A 11 -12.50 0.22 14.61
N ALA A 12 -11.46 -0.62 14.52
CA ALA A 12 -10.07 -0.19 14.73
C ALA A 12 -9.66 0.99 13.81
N ARG A 13 -10.18 1.05 12.58
CA ARG A 13 -10.04 2.22 11.68
C ARG A 13 -10.55 3.54 12.27
N GLN A 14 -11.59 3.51 13.10
CA GLN A 14 -12.17 4.74 13.68
C GLN A 14 -11.25 5.39 14.72
N ILE A 15 -10.20 4.68 15.15
CA ILE A 15 -9.22 5.12 16.14
C ILE A 15 -7.80 5.20 15.58
N ASP A 16 -7.63 5.26 14.26
CA ASP A 16 -6.33 5.50 13.60
C ASP A 16 -5.66 6.81 14.07
N TRP A 17 -6.43 7.75 14.63
CA TRP A 17 -5.88 8.97 15.25
C TRP A 17 -4.93 8.69 16.41
N ARG A 18 -4.99 7.51 17.05
CA ARG A 18 -4.11 7.15 18.17
C ARG A 18 -2.63 7.16 17.81
N PHE A 19 -2.31 6.91 16.53
CA PHE A 19 -0.93 6.91 16.03
C PHE A 19 -0.36 8.33 15.88
N LEU A 20 -1.19 9.36 16.07
CA LEU A 20 -0.79 10.77 16.04
C LEU A 20 -0.63 11.37 17.44
N LEU A 21 -0.86 10.58 18.50
CA LEU A 21 -0.86 11.07 19.87
C LEU A 21 0.45 10.78 20.60
N PRO A 22 0.95 11.71 21.43
CA PRO A 22 1.92 11.38 22.46
C PRO A 22 1.30 10.44 23.49
N GLN A 23 2.12 9.60 24.13
CA GLN A 23 1.74 8.72 25.25
C GLN A 23 2.85 8.76 26.31
N PRO A 24 2.53 8.54 27.59
CA PRO A 24 3.54 8.40 28.64
C PRO A 24 4.33 7.11 28.41
N GLU A 25 5.63 7.21 28.10
CA GLU A 25 6.62 6.12 28.06
C GLU A 25 6.19 4.83 27.30
N GLY A 26 5.31 4.97 26.31
CA GLY A 26 4.81 3.83 25.53
C GLY A 26 3.81 2.93 26.27
N HIS A 27 3.17 3.44 27.32
CA HIS A 27 2.09 2.76 28.02
C HIS A 27 0.71 3.20 27.52
N PRO A 28 -0.32 2.33 27.62
CA PRO A 28 -1.70 2.71 27.41
C PRO A 28 -2.10 3.88 28.31
N PHE A 29 -3.04 4.72 27.86
CA PHE A 29 -3.62 5.76 28.72
C PHE A 29 -4.31 5.12 29.93
N GLU A 30 -4.12 5.65 31.13
CA GLU A 30 -4.79 5.14 32.32
C GLU A 30 -6.29 5.41 32.25
N HIS A 31 -6.69 6.60 31.79
CA HIS A 31 -8.08 7.00 31.67
C HIS A 31 -8.32 7.93 30.48
N LEU A 32 -8.94 7.37 29.44
CA LEU A 32 -9.33 8.11 28.25
C LEU A 32 -10.80 8.55 28.32
N ALA A 33 -11.03 9.86 28.23
CA ALA A 33 -12.35 10.45 28.07
C ALA A 33 -12.73 10.53 26.58
N LEU A 34 -13.79 9.84 26.17
CA LEU A 34 -14.26 9.79 24.78
C LEU A 34 -15.58 10.56 24.63
N MET A 35 -15.51 11.73 24.00
CA MET A 35 -16.67 12.58 23.70
C MET A 35 -17.13 12.37 22.26
N GLY A 36 -18.38 11.91 22.10
CA GLY A 36 -18.94 11.51 20.81
C GLY A 36 -18.65 10.05 20.46
N GLY A 37 -18.82 9.70 19.18
CA GLY A 37 -18.60 8.33 18.70
C GLY A 37 -19.65 7.31 19.17
N SER A 38 -19.44 6.05 18.83
CA SER A 38 -20.32 4.93 19.20
C SER A 38 -19.71 4.05 20.30
N THR A 39 -20.49 3.13 20.87
CA THR A 39 -20.04 2.14 21.87
C THR A 39 -18.94 1.22 21.32
N GLU A 40 -18.95 0.97 20.01
CA GLU A 40 -17.98 0.09 19.35
C GLU A 40 -16.58 0.74 19.29
N ILE A 41 -16.50 2.06 19.28
CA ILE A 41 -15.22 2.80 19.38
C ILE A 41 -14.61 2.59 20.77
N GLU A 42 -15.42 2.71 21.82
CA GLU A 42 -14.99 2.47 23.21
C GLU A 42 -14.44 1.05 23.38
N ALA A 43 -15.19 0.04 22.91
CA ALA A 43 -14.72 -1.35 22.91
C ALA A 43 -13.38 -1.49 22.15
N SER A 44 -13.26 -0.89 20.96
CA SER A 44 -12.02 -0.94 20.17
C SER A 44 -10.82 -0.27 20.87
N ILE A 45 -11.04 0.78 21.66
CA ILE A 45 -9.98 1.45 22.44
C ILE A 45 -9.45 0.53 23.53
N LEU A 46 -10.35 -0.16 24.25
CA LEU A 46 -9.99 -1.10 25.31
C LEU A 46 -9.34 -2.36 24.73
N ASP A 47 -9.95 -2.97 23.71
CA ASP A 47 -9.51 -4.23 23.11
C ASP A 47 -8.12 -4.13 22.46
N LEU A 48 -7.77 -2.96 21.93
CA LEU A 48 -6.45 -2.70 21.34
C LEU A 48 -5.44 -2.13 22.35
N GLY A 49 -5.80 -2.07 23.64
CA GLY A 49 -4.92 -1.58 24.69
C GLY A 49 -4.51 -0.12 24.50
N VAL A 50 -5.35 0.71 23.91
CA VAL A 50 -5.08 2.14 23.77
C VAL A 50 -5.26 2.86 25.11
N ALA A 51 -6.22 2.40 25.91
CA ALA A 51 -6.45 2.88 27.28
C ALA A 51 -6.87 1.72 28.19
N GLN A 52 -6.57 1.82 29.48
CA GLN A 52 -7.02 0.87 30.51
C GLN A 52 -8.48 1.11 30.92
N ARG A 53 -8.92 2.36 30.86
CA ARG A 53 -10.30 2.77 31.15
C ARG A 53 -10.77 3.82 30.15
N VAL A 54 -12.03 3.72 29.74
CA VAL A 54 -12.70 4.71 28.89
C VAL A 54 -13.93 5.25 29.60
N SER A 55 -14.12 6.57 29.59
CA SER A 55 -15.36 7.21 30.06
C SER A 55 -15.98 8.05 28.95
N ARG A 56 -17.29 7.87 28.72
CA ARG A 56 -18.07 8.65 27.75
C ARG A 56 -18.80 9.85 28.34
N ARG A 57 -18.75 9.99 29.66
CA ARG A 57 -19.29 11.11 30.44
C ARG A 57 -18.34 11.39 31.59
N LEU A 58 -17.99 12.66 31.78
CA LEU A 58 -17.13 13.11 32.86
C LEU A 58 -17.98 13.69 33.99
N ARG A 59 -17.73 13.27 35.22
CA ARG A 59 -18.35 13.81 36.44
C ARG A 59 -17.41 14.83 37.08
N HIS A 60 -17.97 15.66 37.95
CA HIS A 60 -17.15 16.60 38.73
C HIS A 60 -16.11 15.84 39.56
N GLY A 61 -14.85 16.24 39.46
CA GLY A 61 -13.71 15.57 40.10
C GLY A 61 -12.98 14.54 39.22
N ASP A 62 -13.59 14.05 38.13
CA ASP A 62 -12.91 13.13 37.22
C ASP A 62 -11.72 13.82 36.54
N ARG A 63 -10.59 13.11 36.50
CA ARG A 63 -9.38 13.46 35.75
C ARG A 63 -9.07 12.39 34.72
N ALA A 64 -8.76 12.80 33.50
CA ALA A 64 -8.39 11.92 32.39
C ALA A 64 -7.03 12.34 31.84
N ASP A 65 -6.18 11.38 31.51
CA ASP A 65 -4.87 11.61 30.88
C ASP A 65 -4.95 11.68 29.36
N ALA A 66 -6.08 11.28 28.77
CA ALA A 66 -6.44 11.56 27.38
C ALA A 66 -7.89 12.05 27.24
N LEU A 67 -8.09 13.04 26.37
CA LEU A 67 -9.40 13.56 25.98
C LEU A 67 -9.55 13.50 24.46
N ILE A 68 -10.52 12.74 23.98
CA ILE A 68 -10.81 12.53 22.56
C ILE A 68 -12.19 13.12 22.28
N VAL A 69 -12.24 14.21 21.51
CA VAL A 69 -13.48 14.89 21.11
C VAL A 69 -13.71 14.65 19.62
N LEU A 70 -14.60 13.71 19.31
CA LEU A 70 -14.92 13.32 17.93
C LEU A 70 -15.93 14.27 17.30
N ALA A 71 -15.98 14.29 15.96
CA ALA A 71 -16.92 15.12 15.23
C ALA A 71 -18.36 14.66 15.56
N GLY A 72 -19.23 15.60 15.93
CA GLY A 72 -20.60 15.32 16.37
C GLY A 72 -20.75 15.07 17.87
N ALA A 73 -19.69 15.26 18.68
CA ALA A 73 -19.82 15.29 20.14
C ALA A 73 -20.83 16.37 20.58
N THR A 74 -21.69 16.02 21.55
CA THR A 74 -22.66 16.95 22.15
C THR A 74 -22.03 17.82 23.23
N GLU A 75 -21.00 17.31 23.91
CA GLU A 75 -20.24 18.06 24.90
C GLU A 75 -19.24 19.00 24.23
N SER A 76 -19.18 20.24 24.71
CA SER A 76 -18.25 21.25 24.19
C SER A 76 -16.82 20.99 24.67
N LEU A 77 -15.84 21.34 23.84
CA LEU A 77 -14.41 21.34 24.24
C LEU A 77 -14.19 22.14 25.53
N ASP A 78 -14.92 23.25 25.74
CA ASP A 78 -14.71 24.12 26.89
C ASP A 78 -15.07 23.46 28.22
N THR A 79 -16.02 22.53 28.20
CA THR A 79 -16.40 21.73 29.37
C THR A 79 -15.40 20.61 29.57
N ALA A 80 -15.18 19.80 28.53
CA ALA A 80 -14.37 18.59 28.61
C ALA A 80 -12.89 18.87 28.94
N ALA A 81 -12.31 19.97 28.42
CA ALA A 81 -10.90 20.31 28.64
C ALA A 81 -10.55 20.57 30.12
N ARG A 82 -11.53 20.88 30.98
CA ARG A 82 -11.34 21.10 32.42
C ARG A 82 -10.97 19.82 33.19
N HIS A 83 -11.36 18.66 32.63
CA HIS A 83 -11.10 17.34 33.20
C HIS A 83 -9.77 16.74 32.74
N LEU A 84 -9.09 17.36 31.78
CA LEU A 84 -7.82 16.88 31.27
C LEU A 84 -6.69 17.14 32.28
N ASP A 85 -5.95 16.09 32.61
CA ASP A 85 -4.95 16.08 33.67
C ASP A 85 -3.66 16.86 33.34
N HIS A 86 -2.78 17.02 34.33
CA HIS A 86 -1.44 17.58 34.16
C HIS A 86 -0.61 16.61 33.30
N ASN A 87 -0.21 17.04 32.10
CA ASN A 87 0.38 16.21 31.02
C ASN A 87 -0.62 15.47 30.12
N GLY A 88 -1.93 15.71 30.29
CA GLY A 88 -2.95 15.06 29.49
C GLY A 88 -2.92 15.46 28.00
N VAL A 89 -3.41 14.57 27.15
CA VAL A 89 -3.41 14.69 25.69
C VAL A 89 -4.82 14.98 25.16
N LEU A 90 -4.93 15.85 24.15
CA LEU A 90 -6.17 16.17 23.44
C LEU A 90 -6.08 15.71 21.99
N TYR A 91 -7.12 15.03 21.51
CA TYR A 91 -7.49 14.92 20.10
C TYR A 91 -8.85 15.56 19.87
N TRP A 92 -8.96 16.46 18.90
CA TRP A 92 -10.22 17.16 18.62
C TRP A 92 -10.52 17.22 17.12
N GLU A 93 -11.66 16.65 16.71
CA GLU A 93 -12.17 16.70 15.35
C GLU A 93 -13.13 17.88 15.13
N VAL A 94 -12.92 18.61 14.04
CA VAL A 94 -13.79 19.72 13.61
C VAL A 94 -14.27 19.48 12.18
N ASP A 95 -15.59 19.37 12.01
CA ASP A 95 -16.25 19.30 10.71
C ASP A 95 -16.94 20.62 10.37
N ARG A 96 -16.30 21.44 9.52
CA ARG A 96 -16.79 22.77 9.12
C ARG A 96 -17.98 22.71 8.17
N ARG A 97 -18.38 21.52 7.71
CA ARG A 97 -19.57 21.35 6.86
C ARG A 97 -20.86 21.40 7.67
N VAL A 98 -20.77 21.31 9.01
CA VAL A 98 -21.91 21.40 9.92
C VAL A 98 -22.17 22.88 10.29
N PRO A 99 -23.44 23.36 10.30
CA PRO A 99 -23.77 24.77 10.50
C PRO A 99 -23.11 25.44 11.73
N GLY A 100 -23.01 24.73 12.85
CA GLY A 100 -22.39 25.26 14.09
C GLY A 100 -20.86 25.34 14.09
N GLN A 101 -20.19 24.75 13.10
CA GLN A 101 -18.73 24.65 13.03
C GLN A 101 -18.12 25.34 11.81
N PHE A 102 -18.96 25.90 10.91
CA PHE A 102 -18.52 26.52 9.66
C PHE A 102 -17.43 27.59 9.87
N GLY A 103 -17.61 28.45 10.87
CA GLY A 103 -16.68 29.52 11.23
C GLY A 103 -15.45 29.06 12.03
N MET A 104 -15.36 27.78 12.41
CA MET A 104 -14.25 27.24 13.18
C MET A 104 -13.10 26.87 12.24
N THR A 105 -12.31 27.87 11.83
CA THR A 105 -11.09 27.64 11.04
C THR A 105 -9.98 27.03 11.91
N PRO A 106 -8.99 26.31 11.34
CA PRO A 106 -7.90 25.75 12.13
C PRO A 106 -7.17 26.79 13.01
N ALA A 107 -6.98 28.01 12.52
CA ALA A 107 -6.39 29.10 13.31
C ALA A 107 -7.26 29.54 14.50
N ARG A 108 -8.60 29.50 14.38
CA ARG A 108 -9.52 29.76 15.50
C ARG A 108 -9.53 28.60 16.48
N ALA A 109 -9.55 27.37 15.98
CA ALA A 109 -9.51 26.17 16.81
C ALA A 109 -8.20 26.05 17.60
N LEU A 110 -7.05 26.31 16.99
CA LEU A 110 -5.75 26.36 17.69
C LEU A 110 -5.71 27.44 18.77
N ARG A 111 -6.31 28.62 18.53
CA ARG A 111 -6.45 29.67 19.56
C ARG A 111 -7.33 29.22 20.71
N ARG A 112 -8.45 28.55 20.43
CA ARG A 112 -9.34 28.01 21.45
C ARG A 112 -8.67 26.94 22.32
N VAL A 113 -7.88 26.04 21.71
CA VAL A 113 -7.06 25.07 22.44
C VAL A 113 -6.09 25.77 23.39
N LYS A 114 -5.40 26.83 22.93
CA LYS A 114 -4.50 27.63 23.78
C LYS A 114 -5.21 28.32 24.95
N GLN A 115 -6.44 28.78 24.76
CA GLN A 115 -7.24 29.40 25.83
C GLN A 115 -7.53 28.43 27.00
N HIS A 116 -7.49 27.12 26.76
CA HIS A 116 -7.64 26.08 27.79
C HIS A 116 -6.31 25.64 28.44
N GLY A 117 -5.23 26.40 28.21
CA GLY A 117 -3.89 26.09 28.73
C GLY A 117 -3.26 24.87 28.07
N LEU A 118 -3.67 24.53 26.85
CA LEU A 118 -3.11 23.44 26.06
C LEU A 118 -2.17 23.98 25.00
N ASN A 119 -1.05 23.29 24.79
CA ASN A 119 -0.10 23.58 23.74
C ASN A 119 -0.41 22.70 22.53
N PRO A 120 -0.83 23.27 21.39
CA PRO A 120 -1.10 22.49 20.20
C PRO A 120 0.17 21.83 19.66
N ALA A 121 0.09 20.54 19.35
CA ALA A 121 1.17 19.77 18.75
C ALA A 121 1.07 19.81 17.21
N ALA A 122 -0.11 19.53 16.65
CA ALA A 122 -0.34 19.54 15.21
C ALA A 122 -1.80 19.77 14.83
N ALA A 123 -2.03 20.19 13.59
CA ALA A 123 -3.35 20.20 12.96
C ALA A 123 -3.32 19.42 11.64
N TYR A 124 -4.27 18.53 11.42
CA TYR A 124 -4.30 17.63 10.27
C TYR A 124 -5.56 17.82 9.44
N TRP A 125 -5.42 17.98 8.13
CA TRP A 125 -6.53 17.78 7.23
C TRP A 125 -6.84 16.28 7.13
N VAL A 126 -8.06 15.89 7.50
CA VAL A 126 -8.55 14.51 7.38
C VAL A 126 -9.29 14.32 6.06
N LYS A 127 -8.83 13.37 5.23
CA LYS A 127 -9.38 13.13 3.88
C LYS A 127 -9.99 11.73 3.72
N PRO A 128 -11.07 11.58 2.91
CA PRO A 128 -11.93 12.66 2.39
C PRO A 128 -12.80 13.32 3.47
N GLY A 129 -12.77 12.81 4.70
CA GLY A 129 -13.47 13.33 5.87
C GLY A 129 -13.56 12.25 6.96
N PHE A 130 -14.22 12.56 8.07
CA PHE A 130 -14.29 11.66 9.22
C PHE A 130 -14.99 10.30 8.99
N PRO A 131 -15.96 10.10 8.09
CA PRO A 131 -16.50 8.75 7.86
C PRO A 131 -15.47 7.77 7.27
N ALA A 132 -14.52 8.28 6.48
CA ALA A 132 -13.57 7.47 5.71
C ALA A 132 -12.11 7.51 6.25
N ARG A 133 -11.66 8.65 6.80
CA ARG A 133 -10.36 8.88 7.48
C ARG A 133 -9.14 8.24 6.81
N GLN A 134 -9.08 8.23 5.48
CA GLN A 134 -8.04 7.54 4.74
C GLN A 134 -6.68 8.22 4.82
N MET A 135 -6.62 9.50 5.25
CA MET A 135 -5.38 10.25 5.36
C MET A 135 -5.48 11.39 6.36
N TYR A 136 -4.37 11.64 7.07
CA TYR A 136 -4.15 12.81 7.91
C TYR A 136 -2.93 13.58 7.40
N LEU A 137 -3.18 14.77 6.85
CA LEU A 137 -2.15 15.60 6.23
C LEU A 137 -1.86 16.83 7.10
N PRO A 138 -0.65 16.98 7.67
CA PRO A 138 -0.33 18.10 8.55
C PRO A 138 -0.45 19.44 7.81
N LEU A 139 -1.28 20.34 8.35
CA LEU A 139 -1.61 21.65 7.75
C LEU A 139 -0.43 22.64 7.81
N GLN A 140 0.47 22.45 8.77
CA GLN A 140 1.70 23.21 8.92
C GLN A 140 2.82 22.76 7.97
N ALA A 141 2.69 21.57 7.37
CA ALA A 141 3.70 20.96 6.51
C ALA A 141 3.47 21.32 5.04
N GLY A 142 3.68 22.59 4.66
CA GLY A 142 3.42 23.05 3.29
C GLY A 142 4.17 22.25 2.21
N ARG A 143 5.38 21.77 2.52
CA ARG A 143 6.19 20.93 1.62
C ARG A 143 5.63 19.50 1.50
N ALA A 144 5.20 18.88 2.60
CA ALA A 144 4.55 17.57 2.57
C ALA A 144 3.23 17.61 1.78
N PHE A 145 2.49 18.72 1.87
CA PHE A 145 1.30 18.93 1.07
C PHE A 145 1.61 18.98 -0.44
N ARG A 146 2.65 19.72 -0.83
CA ARG A 146 3.09 19.78 -2.23
C ARG A 146 3.50 18.41 -2.75
N TRP A 147 4.32 17.69 -1.98
CA TRP A 147 4.70 16.31 -2.29
C TRP A 147 3.47 15.41 -2.47
N TYR A 148 2.49 15.49 -1.57
CA TYR A 148 1.25 14.74 -1.70
C TYR A 148 0.50 15.04 -3.02
N LEU A 149 0.42 16.31 -3.43
CA LEU A 149 -0.23 16.71 -4.68
C LEU A 149 0.50 16.24 -5.94
N ASP A 150 1.81 16.09 -5.85
CA ASP A 150 2.66 15.74 -6.98
C ASP A 150 2.83 14.21 -7.09
N THR A 151 2.76 13.46 -5.98
CA THR A 151 3.06 12.03 -5.95
C THR A 151 1.83 11.14 -5.69
N LEU A 152 0.97 11.49 -4.72
CA LEU A 152 -0.13 10.62 -4.27
C LEU A 152 -1.51 11.05 -4.80
N TYR A 153 -1.67 12.32 -5.19
CA TYR A 153 -2.94 12.84 -5.68
C TYR A 153 -3.21 12.45 -7.15
N ARG A 154 -3.57 11.18 -7.36
CA ARG A 154 -4.02 10.70 -8.68
C ARG A 154 -5.44 11.19 -8.95
N THR A 155 -5.61 12.05 -9.95
CA THR A 155 -6.93 12.55 -10.34
C THR A 155 -7.29 12.14 -11.77
N PRO A 156 -8.23 11.19 -11.94
CA PRO A 156 -8.58 10.68 -13.27
C PRO A 156 -9.45 11.63 -14.10
N THR A 157 -9.90 12.78 -13.57
CA THR A 157 -10.85 13.67 -14.27
C THR A 157 -10.38 15.12 -14.41
N CYS A 158 -10.63 15.73 -15.57
CA CYS A 158 -10.19 17.09 -15.93
C CYS A 158 -10.63 18.19 -14.93
N ARG A 159 -11.87 18.15 -14.45
CA ARG A 159 -12.39 19.10 -13.43
C ARG A 159 -11.60 19.06 -12.12
N ARG A 160 -11.06 17.89 -11.78
CA ARG A 160 -10.32 17.62 -10.55
C ARG A 160 -8.81 17.90 -10.70
N ARG A 161 -8.29 17.87 -11.95
CA ARG A 161 -6.98 18.43 -12.31
C ARG A 161 -6.94 19.96 -12.12
N MET A 162 -8.01 20.67 -12.50
CA MET A 162 -8.10 22.12 -12.26
C MET A 162 -8.10 22.46 -10.75
N VAL A 163 -8.79 21.67 -9.93
CA VAL A 163 -8.71 21.78 -8.46
C VAL A 163 -7.29 21.49 -7.95
N GLY A 164 -6.61 20.46 -8.50
CA GLY A 164 -5.21 20.19 -8.22
C GLY A 164 -4.29 21.37 -8.53
N THR A 165 -4.43 21.99 -9.70
CA THR A 165 -3.66 23.18 -10.10
C THR A 165 -3.93 24.38 -9.19
N ALA A 166 -5.20 24.61 -8.81
CA ALA A 166 -5.55 25.67 -7.86
C ALA A 166 -4.95 25.41 -6.47
N LEU A 167 -5.00 24.16 -5.97
CA LEU A 167 -4.38 23.77 -4.71
C LEU A 167 -2.85 23.89 -4.76
N ARG A 168 -2.19 23.57 -5.89
CA ARG A 168 -0.75 23.78 -6.10
C ARG A 168 -0.38 25.26 -6.07
N ALA A 169 -1.15 26.12 -6.74
CA ALA A 169 -0.93 27.55 -6.75
C ALA A 169 -1.10 28.16 -5.33
N LEU A 170 -2.09 27.69 -4.57
CA LEU A 170 -2.29 28.10 -3.18
C LEU A 170 -1.17 27.61 -2.24
N ALA A 171 -0.69 26.38 -2.43
CA ALA A 171 0.46 25.86 -1.70
C ALA A 171 1.75 26.65 -2.00
N ALA A 172 1.96 27.05 -3.25
CA ALA A 172 3.10 27.89 -3.67
C ALA A 172 3.00 29.32 -3.13
N ALA A 173 1.78 29.85 -2.97
CA ALA A 173 1.55 31.20 -2.47
C ALA A 173 1.69 31.36 -0.95
N GLY A 174 1.94 30.28 -0.19
CA GLY A 174 2.10 30.31 1.28
C GLY A 174 0.84 30.72 2.05
N ARG A 175 -0.28 31.00 1.37
CA ARG A 175 -1.55 31.40 1.97
C ARG A 175 -2.33 30.15 2.41
N GLY A 176 -1.99 29.71 3.63
CA GLY A 176 -2.79 28.87 4.55
C GLY A 176 -3.76 27.87 3.94
N LEU A 177 -3.27 26.67 3.60
CA LEU A 177 -4.06 25.47 3.29
C LEU A 177 -5.17 25.19 4.34
N ALA A 178 -4.93 25.62 5.58
CA ALA A 178 -5.86 25.59 6.70
C ALA A 178 -7.23 26.24 6.40
N ALA A 179 -7.31 27.27 5.55
CA ALA A 179 -8.57 27.96 5.26
C ALA A 179 -9.58 27.07 4.52
N PHE A 180 -9.10 26.02 3.82
CA PHE A 180 -9.91 25.20 2.92
C PHE A 180 -10.16 23.78 3.39
N ALA A 181 -9.52 23.33 4.48
CA ALA A 181 -9.78 22.01 5.04
C ALA A 181 -11.23 21.95 5.58
N PRO A 182 -12.14 21.15 4.97
CA PRO A 182 -13.53 21.05 5.44
C PRO A 182 -13.65 20.21 6.70
N CYS A 183 -12.75 19.23 6.90
CA CYS A 183 -12.66 18.39 8.08
C CYS A 183 -11.21 18.37 8.54
N TYR A 184 -10.94 18.69 9.79
CA TYR A 184 -9.58 18.66 10.32
C TYR A 184 -9.56 18.22 11.78
N ALA A 185 -8.45 17.64 12.20
CA ALA A 185 -8.21 17.24 13.58
C ALA A 185 -7.07 18.06 14.19
N ILE A 186 -7.14 18.32 15.49
CA ILE A 186 -6.07 18.95 16.27
C ILE A 186 -5.58 17.98 17.32
N THR A 187 -4.26 17.89 17.47
CA THR A 187 -3.60 17.26 18.61
C THR A 187 -2.98 18.32 19.51
N ALA A 188 -3.11 18.18 20.82
CA ALA A 188 -2.54 19.10 21.80
C ALA A 188 -2.20 18.38 23.10
N VAL A 189 -1.38 19.01 23.92
CA VAL A 189 -1.01 18.49 25.25
C VAL A 189 -1.10 19.60 26.29
N ARG A 190 -1.36 19.22 27.54
CA ARG A 190 -1.11 20.11 28.67
C ARG A 190 0.38 20.03 29.02
N GLY A 191 1.07 21.17 29.09
CA GLY A 191 2.52 21.21 29.31
C GLY A 191 3.34 21.14 28.01
N THR A 192 4.57 20.65 28.08
CA THR A 192 5.51 20.69 26.94
C THR A 192 5.05 19.80 25.79
N THR A 193 5.09 20.34 24.57
CA THR A 193 4.77 19.59 23.34
C THR A 193 5.71 18.42 23.15
N ARG A 194 5.14 17.25 22.86
CA ARG A 194 5.86 16.00 22.59
C ARG A 194 5.45 15.46 21.21
N PRO A 195 6.34 14.76 20.50
CA PRO A 195 5.98 14.07 19.27
C PRO A 195 5.01 12.92 19.56
N PRO A 196 4.34 12.37 18.54
CA PRO A 196 3.60 11.12 18.67
C PRO A 196 4.47 10.01 19.28
N ALA A 197 3.89 9.20 20.16
CA ALA A 197 4.60 8.14 20.90
C ALA A 197 5.33 7.16 19.97
N LEU A 198 4.74 6.91 18.81
CA LEU A 198 5.32 6.05 17.78
C LEU A 198 6.64 6.62 17.21
N ILE A 199 6.70 7.94 17.01
CA ILE A 199 7.91 8.63 16.54
C ILE A 199 8.95 8.66 17.67
N GLU A 200 8.52 8.97 18.90
CA GLU A 200 9.40 8.93 20.08
C GLU A 200 10.06 7.56 20.26
N ARG A 201 9.26 6.48 20.17
CA ARG A 201 9.78 5.12 20.23
C ARG A 201 10.74 4.83 19.09
N ALA A 202 10.44 5.25 17.86
CA ALA A 202 11.33 5.07 16.73
C ALA A 202 12.69 5.78 16.93
N CYS A 203 12.69 6.99 17.50
CA CYS A 203 13.93 7.69 17.86
C CYS A 203 14.75 6.93 18.92
N MET A 204 14.09 6.37 19.94
CA MET A 204 14.75 5.58 21.00
C MET A 204 15.44 4.31 20.48
N GLU A 205 14.89 3.71 19.41
CA GLU A 205 15.48 2.53 18.74
C GLU A 205 16.69 2.89 17.86
N GLY A 206 17.18 4.14 17.92
CA GLY A 206 18.37 4.59 17.20
C GLY A 206 18.15 4.82 15.70
N LEU A 207 16.90 4.91 15.26
CA LEU A 207 16.57 5.20 13.88
C LEU A 207 16.91 6.66 13.56
N SER A 208 17.38 6.92 12.34
CA SER A 208 17.65 8.28 11.83
C SER A 208 16.36 9.04 11.56
N ILE A 209 15.55 9.21 12.60
CA ILE A 209 14.27 9.91 12.64
C ILE A 209 14.41 11.02 13.68
N SER A 210 13.99 12.23 13.35
CA SER A 210 14.01 13.36 14.28
C SER A 210 12.67 13.51 14.99
N HIS A 211 12.72 13.93 16.25
CA HIS A 211 11.52 14.31 17.02
C HIS A 211 10.75 15.49 16.39
N ALA A 212 11.39 16.25 15.50
CA ALA A 212 10.76 17.35 14.77
C ALA A 212 9.96 16.87 13.54
N ASN A 213 9.98 15.56 13.24
CA ASN A 213 9.36 15.04 12.03
C ASN A 213 7.84 15.18 12.07
N GLN A 214 7.29 15.60 10.93
CA GLN A 214 5.86 15.80 10.74
C GLN A 214 5.29 14.59 9.98
N PRO A 215 4.46 13.75 10.62
CA PRO A 215 3.93 12.57 9.96
C PRO A 215 2.76 12.92 9.04
N VAL A 216 2.81 12.42 7.81
CA VAL A 216 1.62 12.21 6.96
C VAL A 216 1.14 10.79 7.21
N LEU A 217 -0.05 10.62 7.81
CA LEU A 217 -0.61 9.30 8.05
C LEU A 217 -1.48 8.89 6.86
N LEU A 218 -1.15 7.75 6.28
CA LEU A 218 -1.91 7.07 5.24
C LEU A 218 -2.62 5.86 5.86
N ALA A 219 -3.94 5.90 5.84
CA ALA A 219 -4.84 4.90 6.40
C ALA A 219 -5.75 4.33 5.29
N TYR A 220 -5.19 4.12 4.10
CA TYR A 220 -5.95 3.63 2.95
C TYR A 220 -6.53 2.24 3.20
N GLY A 221 -7.68 1.99 2.55
CA GLY A 221 -8.41 0.73 2.63
C GLY A 221 -9.45 0.70 3.76
N GLU A 222 -10.57 0.02 3.48
CA GLU A 222 -11.77 0.03 4.34
C GLU A 222 -11.75 -1.04 5.43
N THR A 223 -10.69 -1.84 5.48
CA THR A 223 -10.62 -3.12 6.21
C THR A 223 -9.39 -3.17 7.13
N GLU A 224 -9.48 -3.90 8.24
CA GLU A 224 -8.53 -3.81 9.37
C GLU A 224 -7.12 -4.35 9.09
N TRP A 225 -6.97 -5.24 8.11
CA TRP A 225 -5.68 -5.72 7.61
C TRP A 225 -4.87 -4.67 6.84
N ASN A 226 -5.47 -3.58 6.34
CA ASN A 226 -4.66 -2.58 5.62
C ASN A 226 -3.73 -1.90 6.63
N ARG A 227 -2.43 -1.94 6.33
CA ARG A 227 -1.40 -1.29 7.14
C ARG A 227 -1.58 0.22 7.16
N ILE A 228 -1.22 0.81 8.29
CA ILE A 228 -1.02 2.23 8.45
C ILE A 228 0.40 2.54 7.98
N VAL A 229 0.55 3.64 7.24
CA VAL A 229 1.86 4.15 6.83
C VAL A 229 2.01 5.61 7.27
N LEU A 230 3.01 5.92 8.08
CA LEU A 230 3.38 7.29 8.42
C LEU A 230 4.59 7.67 7.58
N LEU A 231 4.41 8.59 6.64
CA LEU A 231 5.52 9.20 5.91
C LEU A 231 6.04 10.38 6.72
N LEU A 232 7.31 10.30 7.13
CA LEU A 232 7.94 11.27 8.00
C LEU A 232 8.65 12.32 7.17
N PHE A 233 8.33 13.59 7.41
CA PHE A 233 8.99 14.73 6.80
C PHE A 233 9.79 15.47 7.86
N ASP A 234 11.09 15.62 7.64
CA ASP A 234 11.86 16.60 8.40
C ASP A 234 11.28 18.00 8.15
N PRO A 235 11.38 18.95 9.10
CA PRO A 235 10.75 20.27 9.00
C PRO A 235 11.01 21.04 7.70
N ASN A 236 12.18 20.79 7.08
CA ASN A 236 12.60 21.43 5.85
C ASN A 236 12.64 20.48 4.64
N ALA A 237 12.23 19.22 4.75
CA ALA A 237 12.27 18.29 3.64
C ALA A 237 11.10 18.51 2.66
N SER A 238 11.36 18.33 1.36
CA SER A 238 10.33 18.35 0.30
C SER A 238 9.86 16.96 -0.11
N VAL A 239 10.46 15.92 0.46
CA VAL A 239 10.17 14.50 0.26
C VAL A 239 10.24 13.81 1.63
N PRO A 240 9.53 12.70 1.84
CA PRO A 240 9.65 11.96 3.09
C PRO A 240 11.05 11.36 3.21
N THR A 241 11.58 11.33 4.43
CA THR A 241 12.91 10.78 4.75
C THR A 241 12.83 9.36 5.29
N ALA A 242 11.71 9.03 5.93
CA ALA A 242 11.42 7.69 6.43
C ALA A 242 9.92 7.37 6.33
N ALA A 243 9.59 6.08 6.33
CA ALA A 243 8.25 5.56 6.40
C ALA A 243 8.12 4.61 7.60
N ILE A 244 7.13 4.83 8.47
CA ILE A 244 6.77 3.85 9.50
C ILE A 244 5.55 3.08 9.01
N LYS A 245 5.65 1.75 8.96
CA LYS A 245 4.56 0.83 8.60
C LYS A 245 4.18 -0.03 9.80
N LEU A 246 2.88 -0.16 10.05
CA LEU A 246 2.35 -0.95 11.16
C LEU A 246 0.91 -1.42 10.88
N PRO A 247 0.46 -2.53 11.45
CA PRO A 247 -0.93 -2.95 11.30
C PRO A 247 -1.86 -2.14 12.23
N ARG A 248 -3.16 -2.16 11.94
CA ARG A 248 -4.17 -1.62 12.87
C ARG A 248 -4.42 -2.52 14.07
N THR A 249 -4.16 -3.82 13.94
CA THR A 249 -4.41 -4.80 15.01
C THR A 249 -3.25 -5.79 15.09
N PRO A 250 -2.96 -6.35 16.28
CA PRO A 250 -1.85 -7.29 16.46
C PRO A 250 -1.95 -8.56 15.60
N VAL A 251 -3.16 -8.95 15.19
CA VAL A 251 -3.43 -10.13 14.34
C VAL A 251 -2.66 -10.05 13.00
N PHE A 252 -2.32 -8.84 12.53
CA PHE A 252 -1.59 -8.64 11.28
C PHE A 252 -0.09 -8.33 11.47
N ASN A 253 0.45 -8.49 12.70
CA ASN A 253 1.88 -8.28 12.98
C ASN A 253 2.79 -9.08 12.06
N GLN A 254 2.42 -10.34 11.78
CA GLN A 254 3.22 -11.25 10.97
C GLN A 254 3.47 -10.71 9.55
N GLN A 255 2.57 -9.88 9.00
CA GLN A 255 2.76 -9.29 7.66
C GLN A 255 3.87 -8.24 7.65
N VAL A 256 3.97 -7.42 8.70
CA VAL A 256 5.01 -6.40 8.85
C VAL A 256 6.37 -7.05 9.16
N GLU A 257 6.36 -8.09 10.02
CA GLU A 257 7.54 -8.89 10.32
C GLU A 257 8.09 -9.59 9.08
N TRP A 258 7.19 -10.17 8.27
CA TRP A 258 7.56 -10.81 7.00
C TRP A 258 8.25 -9.85 6.02
N GLU A 259 7.68 -8.67 5.78
CA GLU A 259 8.31 -7.65 4.91
C GLU A 259 9.68 -7.23 5.44
N HIS A 260 9.81 -7.05 6.76
CA HIS A 260 11.09 -6.74 7.42
C HIS A 260 12.13 -7.85 7.18
N ASP A 261 11.77 -9.10 7.43
CA ASP A 261 12.69 -10.23 7.28
C ASP A 261 13.17 -10.39 5.83
N ILE A 262 12.30 -10.18 4.86
CA ILE A 262 12.67 -10.16 3.44
C ILE A 262 13.66 -9.04 3.16
N LEU A 263 13.35 -7.80 3.56
CA LEU A 263 14.25 -6.67 3.30
C LEU A 263 15.61 -6.87 3.97
N ARG A 264 15.64 -7.48 5.17
CA ARG A 264 16.88 -7.84 5.87
C ARG A 264 17.66 -8.92 5.13
N GLU A 265 17.00 -9.99 4.67
CA GLU A 265 17.62 -11.06 3.89
C GLU A 265 18.18 -10.52 2.57
N LEU A 266 17.39 -9.76 1.81
CA LEU A 266 17.81 -9.15 0.55
C LEU A 266 18.98 -8.18 0.76
N SER A 267 18.90 -7.29 1.74
CA SER A 267 19.97 -6.32 2.02
C SER A 267 21.30 -6.98 2.42
N SER A 268 21.25 -8.17 3.02
CA SER A 268 22.44 -8.93 3.40
C SER A 268 23.11 -9.63 2.22
N ASN A 269 22.35 -9.98 1.18
CA ASN A 269 22.83 -10.81 0.07
C ASN A 269 23.06 -10.04 -1.24
N LEU A 270 22.43 -8.87 -1.41
CA LEU A 270 22.53 -8.06 -2.63
C LEU A 270 23.83 -7.24 -2.71
N ALA A 271 24.37 -7.11 -3.92
CA ALA A 271 25.50 -6.24 -4.19
C ALA A 271 25.11 -4.76 -3.96
N PRO A 272 26.08 -3.88 -3.62
CA PRO A 272 25.79 -2.49 -3.26
C PRO A 272 24.92 -1.68 -4.25
N PRO A 273 25.02 -1.85 -5.59
CA PRO A 273 24.14 -1.15 -6.53
C PRO A 273 22.66 -1.49 -6.37
N ILE A 274 22.32 -2.79 -6.30
CA ILE A 274 20.92 -3.25 -6.15
C ILE A 274 20.46 -3.09 -4.70
N ARG A 275 21.32 -3.32 -3.71
CA ARG A 275 20.98 -3.11 -2.30
C ARG A 275 20.50 -1.68 -2.00
N ARG A 276 21.11 -0.66 -2.63
CA ARG A 276 20.70 0.75 -2.45
C ARG A 276 19.39 1.11 -3.15
N SER A 277 18.87 0.23 -4.00
CA SER A 277 17.61 0.44 -4.73
C SER A 277 16.38 -0.08 -3.99
N ILE A 278 16.54 -0.74 -2.85
CA ILE A 278 15.44 -1.21 -2.00
C ILE A 278 15.48 -0.51 -0.64
N PRO A 279 14.35 -0.38 0.06
CA PRO A 279 14.34 0.16 1.42
C PRO A 279 15.17 -0.69 2.38
N THR A 280 15.86 -0.04 3.31
CA THR A 280 16.32 -0.72 4.53
C THR A 280 15.24 -0.64 5.59
N SER A 281 15.02 -1.72 6.34
CA SER A 281 14.00 -1.80 7.38
C SER A 281 14.61 -2.08 8.75
N ALA A 282 14.04 -1.47 9.79
CA ALA A 282 14.27 -1.79 11.18
C ALA A 282 12.93 -2.11 11.87
N LEU A 283 12.92 -3.12 12.73
CA LEU A 283 11.71 -3.63 13.37
C LEU A 283 11.74 -3.36 14.88
N PHE A 284 10.64 -2.87 15.42
CA PHE A 284 10.45 -2.69 16.86
C PHE A 284 8.98 -2.94 17.28
N ARG A 285 8.72 -2.91 18.59
CA ARG A 285 7.39 -3.09 19.18
C ARG A 285 6.83 -1.80 19.74
N TRP A 286 5.53 -1.60 19.56
CA TRP A 286 4.79 -0.50 20.18
C TRP A 286 3.36 -0.96 20.48
N ASN A 287 2.94 -0.95 21.75
CA ASN A 287 1.60 -1.39 22.19
C ASN A 287 1.14 -2.73 21.59
N GLY A 288 2.03 -3.73 21.60
CA GLY A 288 1.76 -5.06 21.04
C GLY A 288 1.75 -5.13 19.50
N LEU A 289 1.97 -4.03 18.79
CA LEU A 289 2.06 -3.98 17.33
C LEU A 289 3.52 -4.17 16.86
N ALA A 290 3.70 -4.90 15.76
CA ALA A 290 4.91 -4.91 14.97
C ALA A 290 5.02 -3.60 14.19
N VAL A 291 6.15 -2.91 14.30
CA VAL A 291 6.39 -1.64 13.61
C VAL A 291 7.68 -1.74 12.80
N SER A 292 7.58 -1.53 11.50
CA SER A 292 8.72 -1.41 10.58
C SER A 292 8.98 0.07 10.29
N ALA A 293 10.20 0.53 10.52
CA ALA A 293 10.66 1.82 10.03
C ALA A 293 11.60 1.62 8.85
N GLU A 294 11.29 2.28 7.73
CA GLU A 294 11.96 2.09 6.46
C GLU A 294 12.50 3.40 5.90
N THR A 295 13.62 3.32 5.18
CA THR A 295 14.11 4.44 4.36
C THR A 295 13.20 4.67 3.17
N CYS A 296 12.92 5.94 2.85
CA CYS A 296 12.20 6.26 1.61
C CYS A 296 13.12 6.18 0.38
N VAL A 297 12.58 5.72 -0.74
CA VAL A 297 13.26 5.74 -2.04
C VAL A 297 13.10 7.10 -2.72
N THR A 298 14.00 7.43 -3.64
CA THR A 298 13.94 8.69 -4.41
C THR A 298 13.20 8.51 -5.74
N GLY A 299 12.94 9.63 -6.41
CA GLY A 299 12.35 9.63 -7.75
C GLY A 299 10.83 9.61 -7.79
N SER A 300 10.30 9.35 -8.98
CA SER A 300 8.86 9.32 -9.24
C SER A 300 8.40 7.91 -9.60
N SER A 301 7.24 7.50 -9.08
CA SER A 301 6.62 6.23 -9.44
C SER A 301 6.39 6.14 -10.95
N LEU A 302 6.68 4.99 -11.56
CA LEU A 302 6.42 4.74 -12.97
C LEU A 302 4.94 4.89 -13.32
N SER A 303 4.02 4.71 -12.38
CA SER A 303 2.60 5.02 -12.62
C SER A 303 2.33 6.48 -13.00
N SER A 304 3.15 7.42 -12.49
CA SER A 304 3.03 8.84 -12.81
C SER A 304 3.73 9.22 -14.12
N ARG A 305 4.65 8.36 -14.56
CA ARG A 305 5.46 8.51 -15.77
C ARG A 305 4.89 7.72 -16.95
N ALA A 306 4.08 6.69 -16.69
CA ALA A 306 3.43 5.88 -17.72
C ALA A 306 2.16 6.59 -18.23
N GLY A 307 2.08 6.82 -19.53
CA GLY A 307 0.91 7.36 -20.20
C GLY A 307 1.18 7.68 -21.67
N PRO A 308 0.14 7.95 -22.48
CA PRO A 308 0.29 8.21 -23.92
C PRO A 308 1.17 9.41 -24.27
N ALA A 309 1.35 10.34 -23.34
CA ALA A 309 2.15 11.56 -23.51
C ALA A 309 3.58 11.43 -22.94
N ALA A 310 3.99 10.24 -22.52
CA ALA A 310 5.28 10.02 -21.90
C ALA A 310 6.38 9.80 -22.95
N ASN A 311 7.20 10.82 -23.18
CA ASN A 311 8.30 10.77 -24.16
C ASN A 311 9.36 9.72 -23.82
N ASP A 312 9.55 9.40 -22.53
CA ASP A 312 10.62 8.54 -22.03
C ASP A 312 10.16 7.10 -21.73
N ALA A 313 8.91 6.73 -22.08
CA ALA A 313 8.30 5.47 -21.65
C ALA A 313 9.15 4.24 -22.00
N LEU A 314 9.69 4.16 -23.22
CA LEU A 314 10.52 3.02 -23.63
C LEU A 314 11.85 2.94 -22.87
N GLU A 315 12.41 4.07 -22.45
CA GLU A 315 13.62 4.10 -21.64
C GLU A 315 13.32 3.66 -20.20
N ASP A 316 12.20 4.12 -19.63
CA ASP A 316 11.72 3.66 -18.33
C ASP A 316 11.53 2.13 -18.30
N LEU A 317 10.97 1.56 -19.38
CA LEU A 317 10.85 0.11 -19.55
C LEU A 317 12.23 -0.56 -19.51
N ARG A 318 13.18 -0.13 -20.35
CA ARG A 318 14.54 -0.71 -20.42
C ARG A 318 15.26 -0.68 -19.10
N LEU A 319 15.26 0.47 -18.42
CA LEU A 319 15.91 0.63 -17.11
C LEU A 319 15.31 -0.33 -16.08
N THR A 320 13.98 -0.45 -16.07
CA THR A 320 13.26 -1.34 -15.14
C THR A 320 13.55 -2.81 -15.42
N VAL A 321 13.53 -3.23 -16.70
CA VAL A 321 13.84 -4.62 -17.08
C VAL A 321 15.30 -4.96 -16.80
N ALA A 322 16.22 -4.04 -17.06
CA ALA A 322 17.64 -4.23 -16.74
C ALA A 322 17.89 -4.37 -15.23
N TRP A 323 17.22 -3.55 -14.43
CA TRP A 323 17.25 -3.67 -12.97
C TRP A 323 16.70 -5.02 -12.51
N LEU A 324 15.52 -5.43 -12.99
CA LEU A 324 14.88 -6.68 -12.59
C LEU A 324 15.71 -7.91 -12.97
N ALA A 325 16.30 -7.91 -14.17
CA ALA A 325 17.20 -8.98 -14.60
C ALA A 325 18.42 -9.11 -13.70
N SER A 326 18.99 -7.97 -13.26
CA SER A 326 20.13 -7.95 -12.35
C SER A 326 19.74 -8.44 -10.97
N PHE A 327 18.62 -7.94 -10.43
CA PHE A 327 18.07 -8.38 -9.15
C PHE A 327 17.79 -9.88 -9.11
N HIS A 328 17.10 -10.42 -10.12
CA HIS A 328 16.80 -11.86 -10.16
C HIS A 328 18.03 -12.74 -10.35
N ARG A 329 19.06 -12.27 -11.06
CA ARG A 329 20.36 -12.97 -11.12
C ARG A 329 21.06 -13.01 -9.76
N GLU A 330 21.11 -11.89 -9.06
CA GLU A 330 21.75 -11.81 -7.73
C GLU A 330 20.97 -12.58 -6.66
N THR A 331 19.67 -12.75 -6.85
CA THR A 331 18.78 -13.45 -5.91
C THR A 331 18.34 -14.82 -6.40
N THR A 332 19.07 -15.41 -7.36
CA THR A 332 18.84 -16.80 -7.73
C THR A 332 19.23 -17.70 -6.57
N ILE A 333 18.23 -18.35 -5.98
CA ILE A 333 18.35 -19.21 -4.80
C ILE A 333 18.69 -20.62 -5.24
N ASP A 334 18.04 -21.08 -6.31
CA ASP A 334 18.18 -22.43 -6.82
C ASP A 334 17.93 -22.44 -8.33
N THR A 335 18.32 -23.52 -8.97
CA THR A 335 18.10 -23.78 -10.39
C THR A 335 17.62 -25.21 -10.53
N VAL A 336 16.33 -25.37 -10.80
CA VAL A 336 15.65 -26.67 -10.74
C VAL A 336 15.33 -27.21 -12.14
N PRO A 337 15.15 -28.52 -12.33
CA PRO A 337 14.66 -29.06 -13.60
C PRO A 337 13.28 -28.48 -13.94
N ALA A 338 13.17 -27.76 -15.07
CA ALA A 338 11.96 -27.01 -15.43
C ALA A 338 10.75 -27.92 -15.56
N ARG A 339 10.91 -29.09 -16.20
CA ARG A 339 9.84 -30.08 -16.39
C ARG A 339 9.24 -30.54 -15.06
N GLU A 340 10.07 -30.94 -14.11
CA GLU A 340 9.63 -31.46 -12.81
C GLU A 340 8.88 -30.38 -12.04
N TRP A 341 9.44 -29.17 -12.01
CA TRP A 341 8.82 -28.05 -11.33
C TRP A 341 7.47 -27.66 -11.96
N LEU A 342 7.38 -27.58 -13.28
CA LEU A 342 6.13 -27.29 -13.99
C LEU A 342 5.08 -28.38 -13.75
N THR A 343 5.49 -29.65 -13.76
CA THR A 343 4.59 -30.77 -13.49
C THR A 343 3.99 -30.67 -12.09
N GLN A 344 4.84 -30.49 -11.08
CA GLN A 344 4.40 -30.47 -9.68
C GLN A 344 3.65 -29.19 -9.33
N ARG A 345 4.24 -28.03 -9.63
CA ARG A 345 3.73 -26.75 -9.14
C ARG A 345 2.63 -26.16 -10.01
N LEU A 346 2.82 -26.16 -11.34
CA LEU A 346 1.84 -25.58 -12.27
C LEU A 346 0.70 -26.55 -12.54
N VAL A 347 1.01 -27.73 -13.10
CA VAL A 347 -0.01 -28.68 -13.58
C VAL A 347 -0.74 -29.36 -12.41
N ASN A 348 -0.03 -29.99 -11.50
CA ASN A 348 -0.67 -30.74 -10.41
C ASN A 348 -1.15 -29.86 -9.26
N GLY A 349 -0.49 -28.71 -9.03
CA GLY A 349 -0.83 -27.78 -7.97
C GLY A 349 -1.81 -26.70 -8.42
N MET A 350 -1.31 -25.68 -9.13
CA MET A 350 -2.07 -24.46 -9.39
C MET A 350 -3.27 -24.64 -10.31
N CYS A 351 -3.18 -25.50 -11.32
CA CYS A 351 -4.34 -25.81 -12.16
C CYS A 351 -5.46 -26.47 -11.32
N ALA A 352 -5.11 -27.35 -10.38
CA ALA A 352 -6.08 -27.97 -9.47
C ALA A 352 -6.67 -26.94 -8.49
N ASP A 353 -5.84 -26.09 -7.87
CA ASP A 353 -6.29 -25.02 -6.97
C ASP A 353 -7.22 -24.03 -7.69
N TYR A 354 -6.88 -23.69 -8.94
CA TYR A 354 -7.71 -22.83 -9.79
C TYR A 354 -9.05 -23.47 -10.12
N ALA A 355 -9.05 -24.74 -10.55
CA ALA A 355 -10.27 -25.48 -10.85
C ALA A 355 -11.18 -25.59 -9.61
N ALA A 356 -10.61 -25.87 -8.43
CA ALA A 356 -11.35 -25.95 -7.19
C ALA A 356 -11.92 -24.59 -6.75
N THR A 357 -11.19 -23.50 -6.99
CA THR A 357 -11.60 -22.15 -6.57
C THR A 357 -12.66 -21.54 -7.50
N PHE A 358 -12.50 -21.69 -8.81
CA PHE A 358 -13.28 -20.94 -9.81
C PHE A 358 -14.15 -21.81 -10.72
N GLY A 359 -13.98 -23.14 -10.70
CA GLY A 359 -14.43 -24.01 -11.78
C GLY A 359 -13.68 -23.76 -13.08
N LEU A 360 -13.92 -24.62 -14.09
CA LEU A 360 -13.29 -24.51 -15.40
C LEU A 360 -14.34 -24.31 -16.50
N THR A 361 -13.97 -23.51 -17.48
CA THR A 361 -14.62 -23.48 -18.80
C THR A 361 -14.01 -24.54 -19.72
N ASP A 362 -14.69 -24.90 -20.81
CA ASP A 362 -14.16 -25.86 -21.79
C ASP A 362 -12.81 -25.42 -22.39
N ALA A 363 -12.62 -24.10 -22.58
CA ALA A 363 -11.35 -23.56 -23.06
C ALA A 363 -10.23 -23.76 -22.02
N GLU A 364 -10.49 -23.50 -20.75
CA GLU A 364 -9.51 -23.67 -19.66
C GLU A 364 -9.18 -25.15 -19.45
N THR A 365 -10.17 -26.04 -19.56
CA THR A 365 -9.95 -27.49 -19.55
C THR A 365 -8.99 -27.92 -20.66
N ARG A 366 -9.18 -27.40 -21.88
CA ARG A 366 -8.25 -27.67 -23.00
C ARG A 366 -6.86 -27.10 -22.73
N LEU A 367 -6.76 -25.85 -22.24
CA LEU A 367 -5.47 -25.25 -21.87
C LEU A 367 -4.69 -26.13 -20.87
N PHE A 368 -5.35 -26.62 -19.83
CA PHE A 368 -4.69 -27.43 -18.80
C PHE A 368 -4.27 -28.82 -19.33
N ALA A 369 -5.07 -29.40 -20.24
CA ALA A 369 -4.68 -30.60 -20.96
C ALA A 369 -3.46 -30.35 -21.86
N THR A 370 -3.44 -29.25 -22.64
CA THR A 370 -2.31 -28.86 -23.48
C THR A 370 -1.05 -28.63 -22.65
N LEU A 371 -1.12 -27.94 -21.50
CA LEU A 371 0.02 -27.78 -20.58
C LEU A 371 0.63 -29.13 -20.20
N SER A 372 -0.22 -30.09 -19.83
CA SER A 372 0.21 -31.43 -19.42
C SER A 372 0.88 -32.20 -20.57
N GLN A 373 0.29 -32.13 -21.78
CA GLN A 373 0.80 -32.81 -22.97
C GLN A 373 2.10 -32.20 -23.51
N ARG A 374 2.32 -30.90 -23.27
CA ARG A 374 3.46 -30.16 -23.83
C ARG A 374 4.63 -30.02 -22.86
N LEU A 375 4.61 -30.68 -21.71
CA LEU A 375 5.74 -30.65 -20.76
C LEU A 375 7.07 -31.11 -21.38
N ASP A 376 7.04 -31.98 -22.40
CA ASP A 376 8.23 -32.36 -23.16
C ASP A 376 8.89 -31.18 -23.91
N VAL A 377 8.07 -30.22 -24.37
CA VAL A 377 8.53 -29.02 -25.10
C VAL A 377 9.29 -28.04 -24.20
N ALA A 378 9.03 -28.09 -22.88
CA ALA A 378 9.84 -27.35 -21.91
C ALA A 378 11.32 -27.77 -21.95
N GLY A 379 11.61 -28.99 -22.45
CA GLY A 379 12.95 -29.56 -22.58
C GLY A 379 13.59 -29.90 -21.22
N PRO A 380 14.84 -30.39 -21.21
CA PRO A 380 15.62 -30.60 -19.98
C PRO A 380 16.14 -29.27 -19.40
N GLY A 381 15.51 -28.15 -19.75
CA GLY A 381 15.93 -26.82 -19.36
C GLY A 381 15.91 -26.65 -17.84
N LEU A 382 16.78 -25.77 -17.38
CA LEU A 382 16.82 -25.37 -15.98
C LEU A 382 15.94 -24.13 -15.76
N LEU A 383 15.24 -24.10 -14.64
CA LEU A 383 14.36 -23.02 -14.21
C LEU A 383 14.98 -22.31 -13.00
N PRO A 384 15.45 -21.07 -13.17
CA PRO A 384 15.94 -20.26 -12.06
C PRO A 384 14.79 -19.95 -11.09
N ILE A 385 14.99 -20.31 -9.82
CA ILE A 385 14.13 -19.92 -8.71
C ILE A 385 14.77 -18.73 -8.02
N VAL A 386 14.06 -17.61 -8.03
CA VAL A 386 14.55 -16.30 -7.60
C VAL A 386 13.68 -15.76 -6.47
N TRP A 387 14.16 -14.75 -5.76
CA TRP A 387 13.26 -13.87 -5.03
C TRP A 387 12.44 -13.06 -6.04
N GLN A 388 11.14 -13.30 -6.05
CA GLN A 388 10.16 -12.47 -6.73
C GLN A 388 9.70 -11.38 -5.76
N HIS A 389 9.45 -10.19 -6.27
CA HIS A 389 8.72 -9.15 -5.57
C HIS A 389 7.26 -9.55 -5.36
N GLY A 390 6.64 -10.24 -6.31
CA GLY A 390 5.26 -10.74 -6.16
C GLY A 390 4.16 -9.70 -6.40
N ASP A 391 4.48 -8.40 -6.46
CA ASP A 391 3.60 -7.29 -6.89
C ASP A 391 4.41 -6.22 -7.65
N PHE A 392 5.28 -6.67 -8.56
CA PHE A 392 6.15 -5.81 -9.34
C PHE A 392 5.36 -5.03 -10.42
N GLY A 393 4.64 -3.98 -10.02
CA GLY A 393 3.85 -3.13 -10.91
C GLY A 393 4.36 -1.69 -10.97
N PRO A 394 3.91 -0.88 -11.95
CA PRO A 394 4.27 0.55 -12.04
C PRO A 394 4.08 1.39 -10.75
N PRO A 395 3.15 1.08 -9.82
CA PRO A 395 3.05 1.81 -8.55
C PRO A 395 4.25 1.60 -7.62
N ASN A 396 4.90 0.45 -7.69
CA ASN A 396 5.94 0.01 -6.75
C ASN A 396 7.37 0.25 -7.28
N VAL A 397 7.50 0.63 -8.55
CA VAL A 397 8.77 0.99 -9.18
C VAL A 397 8.90 2.51 -9.29
N TYR A 398 10.02 3.03 -8.82
CA TYR A 398 10.38 4.44 -8.82
C TYR A 398 11.62 4.67 -9.68
N LEU A 399 11.65 5.81 -10.36
CA LEU A 399 12.77 6.20 -11.19
C LEU A 399 13.26 7.60 -10.84
N ASP A 400 14.55 7.72 -10.57
CA ASP A 400 15.29 8.97 -10.44
C ASP A 400 16.44 8.97 -11.44
N ARG A 401 16.23 9.67 -12.57
CA ARG A 401 17.13 9.61 -13.74
C ARG A 401 17.26 8.17 -14.23
N SER A 402 18.43 7.54 -14.06
CA SER A 402 18.69 6.14 -14.40
C SER A 402 18.64 5.19 -13.19
N HIS A 403 18.40 5.72 -11.99
CA HIS A 403 18.32 4.92 -10.77
C HIS A 403 16.90 4.39 -10.59
N VAL A 404 16.75 3.07 -10.68
CA VAL A 404 15.50 2.36 -10.35
C VAL A 404 15.51 2.06 -8.86
N SER A 405 14.38 2.27 -8.20
CA SER A 405 14.14 1.83 -6.82
C SER A 405 12.80 1.12 -6.71
N VAL A 406 12.69 0.16 -5.79
CA VAL A 406 11.52 -0.73 -5.70
C VAL A 406 11.09 -0.88 -4.25
N ILE A 407 9.81 -0.63 -4.00
CA ILE A 407 9.20 -0.63 -2.67
C ILE A 407 8.07 -1.66 -2.58
N ASP A 408 7.59 -1.91 -1.37
CA ASP A 408 6.43 -2.75 -1.09
C ASP A 408 6.68 -4.26 -1.28
N TRP A 409 7.59 -4.79 -0.45
CA TRP A 409 8.07 -6.17 -0.54
C TRP A 409 7.17 -7.17 0.21
N GLU A 410 5.97 -6.77 0.64
CA GLU A 410 5.07 -7.57 1.48
C GLU A 410 4.61 -8.88 0.82
N THR A 411 4.61 -8.94 -0.52
CA THR A 411 4.19 -10.11 -1.31
C THR A 411 5.36 -10.92 -1.86
N ALA A 412 6.59 -10.55 -1.50
CA ALA A 412 7.78 -11.19 -2.02
C ALA A 412 7.85 -12.66 -1.59
N ARG A 413 8.37 -13.48 -2.50
CA ARG A 413 8.35 -14.94 -2.38
C ARG A 413 9.38 -15.56 -3.28
N ARG A 414 9.65 -16.84 -3.07
CA ARG A 414 10.49 -17.65 -3.96
C ARG A 414 9.64 -18.20 -5.10
N GLY A 415 10.10 -18.05 -6.34
CA GLY A 415 9.36 -18.53 -7.51
C GLY A 415 10.18 -18.44 -8.79
N PRO A 416 9.62 -18.88 -9.93
CA PRO A 416 10.33 -18.87 -11.19
C PRO A 416 10.64 -17.43 -11.62
N ALA A 417 11.82 -17.20 -12.18
CA ALA A 417 12.10 -15.96 -12.90
C ALA A 417 11.04 -15.73 -14.02
N LEU A 418 10.88 -14.48 -14.47
CA LEU A 418 9.93 -14.00 -15.49
C LEU A 418 8.56 -13.54 -14.98
N ALA A 419 8.03 -14.10 -13.88
CA ALA A 419 6.67 -13.79 -13.43
C ALA A 419 6.45 -12.30 -13.10
N ASP A 420 7.40 -11.67 -12.38
CA ASP A 420 7.34 -10.23 -12.08
C ASP A 420 7.41 -9.37 -13.35
N LEU A 421 8.22 -9.76 -14.34
CA LEU A 421 8.31 -9.03 -15.60
C LEU A 421 6.98 -9.08 -16.36
N LEU A 422 6.37 -10.27 -16.48
CA LEU A 422 5.11 -10.45 -17.19
C LEU A 422 3.98 -9.66 -16.54
N TYR A 423 3.92 -9.65 -15.21
CA TYR A 423 2.99 -8.81 -14.47
C TYR A 423 3.25 -7.32 -14.73
N PHE A 424 4.51 -6.88 -14.63
CA PHE A 424 4.90 -5.49 -14.88
C PHE A 424 4.51 -5.01 -16.27
N VAL A 425 4.96 -5.70 -17.33
CA VAL A 425 4.75 -5.25 -18.71
C VAL A 425 3.27 -5.24 -19.09
N THR A 426 2.45 -6.11 -18.49
CA THR A 426 1.00 -6.13 -18.69
C THR A 426 0.36 -4.82 -18.22
N ASP A 427 0.60 -4.43 -16.95
CA ASP A 427 0.00 -3.21 -16.41
C ASP A 427 0.69 -1.94 -16.94
N TRP A 428 2.02 -1.98 -17.16
CA TRP A 428 2.80 -0.85 -17.68
C TRP A 428 2.42 -0.51 -19.12
N SER A 429 2.41 -1.49 -20.03
CA SER A 429 2.16 -1.24 -21.46
C SER A 429 0.73 -0.81 -21.72
N ALA A 430 -0.24 -1.35 -20.96
CA ALA A 430 -1.61 -0.88 -21.00
C ALA A 430 -1.71 0.59 -20.59
N ALA A 431 -1.02 1.01 -19.52
CA ALA A 431 -0.98 2.41 -19.10
C ALA A 431 -0.29 3.31 -20.14
N ALA A 432 0.83 2.88 -20.70
CA ALA A 432 1.55 3.59 -21.78
C ALA A 432 0.67 3.77 -23.03
N ALA A 433 -0.13 2.75 -23.37
CA ALA A 433 -1.10 2.79 -24.47
C ALA A 433 -2.41 3.53 -24.12
N GLY A 434 -2.55 4.06 -22.90
CA GLY A 434 -3.73 4.82 -22.48
C GLY A 434 -4.98 3.97 -22.18
N ARG A 435 -4.82 2.66 -21.96
CA ARG A 435 -5.90 1.71 -21.69
C ARG A 435 -6.34 1.81 -20.23
N ALA A 436 -7.49 2.41 -20.00
CA ALA A 436 -7.92 2.78 -18.65
C ALA A 436 -8.91 1.76 -18.05
N SER A 437 -9.86 1.28 -18.84
CA SER A 437 -10.90 0.35 -18.41
C SER A 437 -10.41 -1.11 -18.39
N ASP A 438 -11.10 -1.96 -17.64
CA ASP A 438 -10.79 -3.40 -17.57
C ASP A 438 -10.94 -4.08 -18.94
N THR A 439 -11.93 -3.67 -19.75
CA THR A 439 -12.13 -4.18 -21.12
C THR A 439 -10.96 -3.81 -22.03
N GLU A 440 -10.58 -2.53 -22.08
CA GLU A 440 -9.43 -2.07 -22.88
C GLU A 440 -8.12 -2.75 -22.46
N ARG A 441 -7.95 -3.01 -21.16
CA ARG A 441 -6.79 -3.74 -20.63
C ARG A 441 -6.80 -5.21 -21.03
N LEU A 442 -7.97 -5.83 -21.15
CA LEU A 442 -8.13 -7.21 -21.61
C LEU A 442 -7.80 -7.34 -23.10
N GLU A 443 -8.33 -6.45 -23.93
CA GLU A 443 -8.00 -6.36 -25.36
C GLU A 443 -6.51 -6.12 -25.57
N HIS A 444 -5.91 -5.23 -24.77
CA HIS A 444 -4.48 -4.97 -24.80
C HIS A 444 -3.65 -6.19 -24.39
N PHE A 445 -4.08 -6.92 -23.35
CA PHE A 445 -3.45 -8.16 -22.93
C PHE A 445 -3.47 -9.22 -24.05
N GLU A 446 -4.61 -9.40 -24.70
CA GLU A 446 -4.75 -10.30 -25.85
C GLU A 446 -3.81 -9.90 -27.00
N SER A 447 -3.80 -8.61 -27.36
CA SER A 447 -2.89 -8.08 -28.38
C SER A 447 -1.42 -8.28 -28.02
N LEU A 448 -1.07 -8.09 -26.75
CA LEU A 448 0.30 -8.18 -26.26
C LEU A 448 0.84 -9.61 -26.32
N PHE A 449 0.04 -10.62 -25.95
CA PHE A 449 0.56 -12.00 -25.78
C PHE A 449 0.01 -13.04 -26.75
N CYS A 450 -1.13 -12.80 -27.38
CA CYS A 450 -1.87 -13.81 -28.17
C CYS A 450 -2.04 -13.43 -29.65
N ALA A 451 -1.84 -12.15 -30.01
CA ALA A 451 -1.79 -11.74 -31.41
C ALA A 451 -0.51 -12.28 -32.09
N GLY A 452 -0.63 -12.74 -33.34
CA GLY A 452 0.46 -13.46 -34.01
C GLY A 452 1.74 -12.64 -34.20
N SER A 453 1.60 -11.39 -34.66
CA SER A 453 2.74 -10.48 -34.86
C SER A 453 2.50 -9.16 -34.13
N PRO A 454 3.49 -8.63 -33.40
CA PRO A 454 3.39 -7.32 -32.75
C PRO A 454 3.04 -6.20 -33.74
N ALA A 455 1.82 -5.67 -33.64
CA ALA A 455 1.32 -4.67 -34.58
C ALA A 455 2.06 -3.33 -34.47
N ASP A 456 2.34 -2.88 -33.24
CA ASP A 456 2.92 -1.57 -32.96
C ASP A 456 4.34 -1.62 -32.36
N ALA A 457 5.02 -0.47 -32.37
CA ALA A 457 6.39 -0.33 -31.90
C ALA A 457 6.54 -0.58 -30.39
N LEU A 458 5.51 -0.24 -29.60
CA LEU A 458 5.49 -0.45 -28.15
C LEU A 458 5.48 -1.95 -27.84
N THR A 459 4.61 -2.71 -28.49
CA THR A 459 4.48 -4.16 -28.37
C THR A 459 5.77 -4.83 -28.81
N ARG A 460 6.36 -4.42 -29.95
CA ARG A 460 7.69 -4.93 -30.37
C ARG A 460 8.77 -4.68 -29.32
N ALA A 461 8.80 -3.49 -28.73
CA ALA A 461 9.77 -3.17 -27.69
C ALA A 461 9.57 -4.06 -26.44
N VAL A 462 8.32 -4.24 -25.98
CA VAL A 462 8.02 -5.11 -24.83
C VAL A 462 8.47 -6.56 -25.10
N HIS A 463 8.18 -7.12 -26.26
CA HIS A 463 8.63 -8.46 -26.64
C HIS A 463 10.16 -8.56 -26.68
N GLY A 464 10.83 -7.53 -27.23
CA GLY A 464 12.30 -7.45 -27.22
C GLY A 464 12.88 -7.48 -25.82
N GLU A 465 12.30 -6.71 -24.89
CA GLU A 465 12.74 -6.67 -23.49
C GLU A 465 12.45 -7.97 -22.73
N ILE A 466 11.33 -8.65 -23.02
CA ILE A 466 11.05 -9.98 -22.46
C ILE A 466 12.11 -10.99 -22.92
N ALA A 467 12.39 -11.04 -24.22
CA ALA A 467 13.37 -11.97 -24.78
C ALA A 467 14.78 -11.70 -24.21
N GLU A 468 15.18 -10.44 -24.14
CA GLU A 468 16.46 -10.02 -23.57
C GLU A 468 16.55 -10.35 -22.08
N TYR A 469 15.48 -10.11 -21.31
CA TYR A 469 15.40 -10.51 -19.91
C TYR A 469 15.59 -12.02 -19.76
N MET A 470 14.84 -12.83 -20.51
CA MET A 470 14.92 -14.30 -20.44
C MET A 470 16.34 -14.78 -20.72
N ARG A 471 16.99 -14.22 -21.74
CA ARG A 471 18.40 -14.50 -22.06
C ARG A 471 19.34 -14.14 -20.91
N ARG A 472 19.15 -12.97 -20.27
CA ARG A 472 19.99 -12.51 -19.15
C ARG A 472 19.89 -13.41 -17.92
N VAL A 473 18.71 -13.94 -17.62
CA VAL A 473 18.49 -14.81 -16.45
C VAL A 473 18.68 -16.31 -16.78
N GLY A 474 19.05 -16.66 -18.01
CA GLY A 474 19.28 -18.05 -18.42
C GLY A 474 18.00 -18.87 -18.61
N LEU A 475 16.86 -18.22 -18.89
CA LEU A 475 15.58 -18.90 -19.15
C LEU A 475 15.45 -19.28 -20.63
N PRO A 476 15.20 -20.57 -20.95
CA PRO A 476 14.86 -21.00 -22.30
C PRO A 476 13.57 -20.35 -22.82
N ALA A 477 13.56 -19.93 -24.09
CA ALA A 477 12.39 -19.31 -24.73
C ALA A 477 11.15 -20.24 -24.73
N SER A 478 11.36 -21.56 -24.77
CA SER A 478 10.27 -22.56 -24.71
C SER A 478 9.46 -22.50 -23.42
N LEU A 479 9.99 -21.93 -22.34
CA LEU A 479 9.28 -21.80 -21.07
C LEU A 479 8.32 -20.60 -21.03
N PHE A 480 8.36 -19.70 -22.02
CA PHE A 480 7.55 -18.48 -22.02
C PHE A 480 6.07 -18.75 -21.80
N GLY A 481 5.46 -19.64 -22.60
CA GLY A 481 4.03 -19.94 -22.52
C GLY A 481 3.62 -20.53 -21.16
N PHE A 482 4.45 -21.41 -20.59
CA PHE A 482 4.20 -22.00 -19.27
C PHE A 482 4.24 -20.95 -18.16
N LEU A 483 5.26 -20.09 -18.18
CA LEU A 483 5.45 -19.05 -17.17
C LEU A 483 4.41 -17.92 -17.30
N LEU A 484 3.90 -17.68 -18.51
CA LEU A 484 2.76 -16.80 -18.75
C LEU A 484 1.50 -17.31 -18.08
N VAL A 485 1.14 -18.58 -18.29
CA VAL A 485 -0.02 -19.19 -17.63
C VAL A 485 0.16 -19.23 -16.11
N TYR A 486 1.33 -19.66 -15.63
CA TYR A 486 1.68 -19.65 -14.20
C TYR A 486 1.44 -18.28 -13.57
N THR A 487 1.94 -17.21 -14.20
CA THR A 487 1.86 -15.84 -13.65
C THR A 487 0.41 -15.43 -13.40
N PHE A 488 -0.48 -15.66 -14.36
CA PHE A 488 -1.87 -15.19 -14.24
C PHE A 488 -2.77 -16.13 -13.44
N LEU A 489 -2.46 -17.44 -13.37
CA LEU A 489 -3.06 -18.34 -12.39
C LEU A 489 -2.69 -17.90 -10.96
N GLU A 490 -1.41 -17.61 -10.70
CA GLU A 490 -0.96 -17.17 -9.37
C GLU A 490 -1.66 -15.87 -8.97
N LYS A 491 -1.71 -14.88 -9.87
CA LYS A 491 -2.40 -13.60 -9.60
C LYS A 491 -3.90 -13.76 -9.38
N ALA A 492 -4.56 -14.67 -10.10
CA ALA A 492 -5.97 -14.98 -9.88
C ALA A 492 -6.20 -15.59 -8.48
N LEU A 493 -5.40 -16.57 -8.10
CA LEU A 493 -5.49 -17.27 -6.82
C LEU A 493 -5.06 -16.39 -5.64
N GLU A 494 -4.01 -15.60 -5.80
CA GLU A 494 -3.56 -14.61 -4.81
C GLU A 494 -4.66 -13.59 -4.52
N ARG A 495 -5.32 -13.06 -5.56
CA ARG A 495 -6.46 -12.16 -5.39
C ARG A 495 -7.62 -12.82 -4.65
N ALA A 496 -7.97 -14.07 -4.99
CA ALA A 496 -9.02 -14.81 -4.28
C ALA A 496 -8.65 -15.04 -2.81
N ARG A 497 -7.43 -15.49 -2.52
CA ARG A 497 -6.93 -15.64 -1.14
C ARG A 497 -6.97 -14.31 -0.37
N ARG A 498 -6.60 -13.20 -1.00
CA ARG A 498 -6.67 -11.85 -0.42
C ARG A 498 -8.12 -11.44 -0.12
N LEU A 499 -9.06 -11.66 -1.04
CA LEU A 499 -10.49 -11.38 -0.82
C LEU A 499 -11.13 -12.31 0.23
N ALA A 500 -10.70 -13.56 0.32
CA ALA A 500 -11.17 -14.51 1.33
C ALA A 500 -10.71 -14.08 2.73
N LYS A 501 -9.44 -13.68 2.87
CA LYS A 501 -8.92 -13.04 4.09
C LYS A 501 -9.68 -11.76 4.46
N LEU A 502 -10.27 -11.09 3.47
CA LEU A 502 -11.13 -9.93 3.67
C LEU A 502 -12.55 -10.25 4.11
N GLY A 503 -12.89 -11.54 4.30
CA GLY A 503 -14.24 -11.98 4.62
C GLY A 503 -15.26 -11.65 3.51
N ARG A 504 -14.80 -11.43 2.28
CA ARG A 504 -15.68 -11.10 1.16
C ARG A 504 -16.30 -12.40 0.64
N PRO A 505 -17.64 -12.56 0.68
CA PRO A 505 -18.29 -13.80 0.25
C PRO A 505 -18.06 -14.10 -1.24
N ASP A 506 -17.64 -13.10 -2.00
CA ASP A 506 -17.43 -13.16 -3.44
C ASP A 506 -15.97 -13.51 -3.80
N ALA A 507 -15.13 -13.88 -2.83
CA ALA A 507 -13.70 -14.13 -3.06
C ALA A 507 -13.41 -15.19 -4.15
N ALA A 508 -14.27 -16.21 -4.24
CA ALA A 508 -14.18 -17.29 -5.22
C ALA A 508 -14.98 -17.01 -6.51
N ARG A 509 -15.61 -15.83 -6.65
CA ARG A 509 -16.34 -15.50 -7.88
C ARG A 509 -15.36 -15.17 -9.00
N ARG A 510 -15.64 -15.72 -10.18
CA ARG A 510 -14.95 -15.37 -11.44
C ARG A 510 -15.14 -13.89 -11.78
N ALA A 511 -16.37 -13.40 -11.65
CA ALA A 511 -16.73 -12.00 -11.91
C ALA A 511 -15.99 -11.05 -10.95
N GLY A 512 -15.32 -10.03 -11.50
CA GLY A 512 -14.55 -9.06 -10.71
C GLY A 512 -13.08 -9.45 -10.43
N ASN A 513 -12.64 -10.62 -10.93
CA ASN A 513 -11.23 -11.00 -10.96
C ASN A 513 -10.67 -10.86 -12.38
N ARG A 514 -9.99 -9.73 -12.66
CA ARG A 514 -9.38 -9.46 -13.98
C ARG A 514 -8.42 -10.56 -14.46
N PHE A 515 -7.73 -11.24 -13.53
CA PHE A 515 -6.76 -12.26 -13.87
C PHE A 515 -7.43 -13.57 -14.32
N VAL A 516 -8.65 -13.85 -13.85
CA VAL A 516 -9.48 -14.94 -14.40
C VAL A 516 -9.83 -14.65 -15.86
N ALA A 517 -10.12 -13.40 -16.22
CA ALA A 517 -10.34 -13.01 -17.61
C ALA A 517 -9.07 -13.18 -18.47
N TYR A 518 -7.89 -12.84 -17.94
CA TYR A 518 -6.61 -13.07 -18.63
C TYR A 518 -6.35 -14.57 -18.87
N VAL A 519 -6.60 -15.42 -17.87
CA VAL A 519 -6.52 -16.89 -18.03
C VAL A 519 -7.50 -17.37 -19.11
N GLY A 520 -8.72 -16.82 -19.16
CA GLY A 520 -9.69 -17.10 -20.21
C GLY A 520 -9.18 -16.75 -21.61
N VAL A 521 -8.50 -15.62 -21.78
CA VAL A 521 -7.85 -15.26 -23.06
C VAL A 521 -6.75 -16.25 -23.42
N LEU A 522 -5.83 -16.55 -22.48
CA LEU A 522 -4.78 -17.53 -22.73
C LEU A 522 -5.35 -18.89 -23.14
N ALA A 523 -6.47 -19.29 -22.56
CA ALA A 523 -7.15 -20.54 -22.87
C ALA A 523 -7.74 -20.58 -24.29
N GLN A 524 -8.25 -19.46 -24.79
CA GLN A 524 -8.73 -19.35 -26.19
C GLN A 524 -7.59 -19.47 -27.21
N TYR A 525 -6.38 -19.07 -26.81
CA TYR A 525 -5.19 -19.03 -27.66
C TYR A 525 -4.14 -20.10 -27.32
N ALA A 526 -4.50 -21.14 -26.57
CA ALA A 526 -3.59 -22.23 -26.18
C ALA A 526 -2.80 -22.80 -27.38
N HIS A 527 -3.50 -23.02 -28.50
CA HIS A 527 -2.89 -23.48 -29.75
C HIS A 527 -1.74 -22.57 -30.23
N ARG A 528 -1.86 -21.25 -30.14
CA ARG A 528 -0.78 -20.34 -30.55
C ARG A 528 0.36 -20.30 -29.53
N LEU A 529 0.03 -20.33 -28.24
CA LEU A 529 1.01 -20.27 -27.15
C LEU A 529 1.94 -21.50 -27.14
N PHE A 530 1.44 -22.66 -27.58
CA PHE A 530 2.16 -23.93 -27.55
C PHE A 530 2.36 -24.58 -28.93
N GLY A 531 2.07 -23.86 -30.02
CA GLY A 531 2.34 -24.31 -31.40
C GLY A 531 1.48 -25.50 -31.87
N GLU A 532 0.17 -25.49 -31.59
CA GLU A 532 -0.80 -26.36 -32.27
C GLU A 532 -1.27 -25.69 -33.58
N GLU A 533 -1.11 -26.39 -34.71
CA GLU A 533 -1.80 -26.00 -35.95
C GLU A 533 -3.32 -26.13 -35.73
N ARG A 534 -4.10 -25.15 -36.18
CA ARG A 534 -5.56 -25.27 -36.17
C ARG A 534 -5.93 -26.41 -37.14
N ASN A 535 -6.35 -27.55 -36.60
CA ASN A 535 -7.10 -28.54 -37.36
C ASN A 535 -8.41 -27.95 -37.87
#